data_AF-A0A4Y7TJD6-F1
#
_entry.id   AF-A0A4Y7TJD6-F1
#
_cell.length_a   1.000
_cell.length_b   1.000
_cell.length_c   1.000
_cell.angle_alpha   90.00
_cell.angle_beta   90.00
_cell.angle_gamma   90.00
#
_symmetry.space_group_name_H-M   'P 1'
#
loop_
_entity.id
_entity.type
_entity.pdbx_description
1 polymer ?
#
loop_
_entity_poly.entity_id
_entity_poly.type
_entity_poly.pdbx_seq_one_letter_code
_entity_poly.pdbx_strand_id
1 'polypeptide(L)'
;ISGVTNVFNGNYTIPVQLTVLSLADEIGAQLLPNNPASASYLDPLVLAYNEQAYSTMERAIFPSFFHGKCQDPVTGANPPGCPNPDCPVVCGTPGSMVHFYPRLRYIAYNTTWHLLHDLVRSGSPVFNQVQTNVEALRSNARRRELSSLPFAYKVKRYLFPEHSSLGLPNSSRALVARSVEKRDNYVKDSLVRIFQDTRSILEKICGGDGTGNTNSLPYCSWEQAMKEYILTFP
;
A
#
# COMPACT_ATOMS: atom_id res chain seq x y z
N ILE A 1 -11.76 -7.37 22.47
CA ILE A 1 -12.07 -6.87 21.10
C ILE A 1 -10.89 -6.08 20.53
N SER A 2 -10.51 -4.92 21.10
CA SER A 2 -9.33 -4.13 20.65
C SER A 2 -8.02 -4.92 20.59
N GLY A 3 -7.82 -5.89 21.50
CA GLY A 3 -6.66 -6.78 21.48
C GLY A 3 -6.54 -7.63 20.22
N VAL A 4 -7.65 -8.17 19.69
CA VAL A 4 -7.61 -9.01 18.48
C VAL A 4 -7.20 -8.19 17.26
N THR A 5 -7.74 -6.97 17.12
CA THR A 5 -7.34 -6.03 16.07
C THR A 5 -5.84 -5.73 16.12
N ASN A 6 -5.29 -5.47 17.31
CA ASN A 6 -3.87 -5.20 17.49
C ASN A 6 -2.99 -6.37 17.06
N VAL A 7 -3.35 -7.60 17.41
CA VAL A 7 -2.57 -8.78 17.02
C VAL A 7 -2.61 -8.97 15.50
N PHE A 8 -3.76 -8.77 14.84
CA PHE A 8 -3.80 -8.81 13.37
C PHE A 8 -2.90 -7.74 12.74
N ASN A 9 -2.94 -6.49 13.22
CA ASN A 9 -2.06 -5.44 12.68
C ASN A 9 -0.57 -5.78 12.89
N GLY A 10 -0.20 -6.29 14.06
CA GLY A 10 1.16 -6.74 14.34
C GLY A 10 1.58 -7.86 13.39
N ASN A 11 0.73 -8.88 13.23
CA ASN A 11 0.98 -10.00 12.33
C ASN A 11 1.16 -9.57 10.86
N TYR A 12 0.36 -8.60 10.39
CA TYR A 12 0.48 -8.06 9.03
C TYR A 12 1.64 -7.07 8.83
N THR A 13 2.35 -6.68 9.88
CA THR A 13 3.48 -5.73 9.75
C THR A 13 4.57 -6.27 8.81
N ILE A 14 4.97 -7.54 8.97
CA ILE A 14 6.00 -8.17 8.13
C ILE A 14 5.51 -8.31 6.66
N PRO A 15 4.33 -8.91 6.38
CA PRO A 15 3.83 -9.00 5.00
C PRO A 15 3.74 -7.64 4.31
N VAL A 16 3.26 -6.62 5.00
CA VAL A 16 3.16 -5.26 4.44
C VAL A 16 4.53 -4.69 4.14
N GLN A 17 5.49 -4.83 5.06
CA GLN A 17 6.86 -4.37 4.84
C GLN A 17 7.51 -5.05 3.62
N LEU A 18 7.33 -6.37 3.47
CA LEU A 18 7.83 -7.12 2.31
C LEU A 18 7.16 -6.68 1.01
N THR A 19 5.86 -6.36 1.03
CA THR A 19 5.15 -5.80 -0.13
C THR A 19 5.74 -4.44 -0.51
N VAL A 20 5.93 -3.55 0.46
CA VAL A 20 6.53 -2.22 0.21
C VAL A 20 7.96 -2.34 -0.34
N LEU A 21 8.76 -3.26 0.18
CA LEU A 21 10.10 -3.53 -0.34
C LEU A 21 10.07 -4.05 -1.79
N SER A 22 9.15 -4.97 -2.10
CA SER A 22 8.99 -5.48 -3.47
C SER A 22 8.58 -4.37 -4.45
N LEU A 23 7.66 -3.50 -4.03
CA LEU A 23 7.28 -2.31 -4.81
C LEU A 23 8.46 -1.35 -4.99
N ALA A 24 9.30 -1.18 -3.96
CA ALA A 24 10.51 -0.37 -4.04
C ALA A 24 11.50 -0.95 -5.06
N ASP A 25 11.69 -2.27 -5.07
CA ASP A 25 12.59 -2.91 -6.03
C ASP A 25 12.10 -2.70 -7.48
N GLU A 26 10.79 -2.81 -7.73
CA GLU A 26 10.20 -2.56 -9.05
C GLU A 26 10.31 -1.09 -9.48
N ILE A 27 10.03 -0.16 -8.58
CA ILE A 27 10.21 1.29 -8.83
C ILE A 27 11.68 1.60 -9.09
N GLY A 28 12.58 1.03 -8.28
CA GLY A 28 14.02 1.16 -8.42
C GLY A 28 14.50 0.72 -9.81
N ALA A 29 14.09 -0.47 -10.22
CA ALA A 29 14.45 -1.06 -11.50
C ALA A 29 13.92 -0.27 -12.70
N GLN A 30 12.67 0.22 -12.63
CA GLN A 30 12.04 0.89 -13.78
C GLN A 30 12.32 2.39 -13.86
N LEU A 31 12.38 3.08 -12.71
CA LEU A 31 12.40 4.54 -12.65
C LEU A 31 13.72 5.12 -12.11
N LEU A 32 14.51 4.34 -11.38
CA LEU A 32 15.73 4.78 -10.69
C LEU A 32 16.98 3.90 -10.97
N PRO A 33 17.28 3.51 -12.23
CA PRO A 33 18.28 2.47 -12.52
C PRO A 33 19.71 2.79 -12.06
N ASN A 34 20.06 4.08 -11.92
CA ASN A 34 21.40 4.54 -11.51
C ASN A 34 21.48 4.96 -10.04
N ASN A 35 20.42 4.74 -9.26
CA ASN A 35 20.36 5.13 -7.86
C ASN A 35 19.89 3.95 -7.03
N PRO A 36 20.81 3.08 -6.57
CA PRO A 36 20.47 1.88 -5.79
C PRO A 36 19.99 2.21 -4.36
N ALA A 37 19.58 3.44 -4.08
CA ALA A 37 19.48 3.96 -2.74
C ALA A 37 18.04 4.08 -2.23
N SER A 38 17.80 3.34 -1.15
CA SER A 38 16.76 3.40 -0.12
C SER A 38 15.30 3.45 -0.60
N ALA A 39 14.50 2.51 -0.08
CA ALA A 39 13.03 2.49 -0.19
C ALA A 39 12.34 3.68 0.51
N SER A 40 13.08 4.69 0.97
CA SER A 40 12.58 5.84 1.73
C SER A 40 11.64 6.74 0.95
N TYR A 41 11.65 6.69 -0.39
CA TYR A 41 10.64 7.39 -1.19
C TYR A 41 9.22 6.80 -1.00
N LEU A 42 9.10 5.59 -0.45
CA LEU A 42 7.85 4.96 -0.01
C LEU A 42 7.54 5.19 1.47
N ASP A 43 8.34 5.95 2.23
CA ASP A 43 8.04 6.27 3.64
C ASP A 43 6.63 6.85 3.83
N PRO A 44 6.10 7.74 2.95
CA PRO A 44 4.72 8.21 3.06
C PRO A 44 3.68 7.09 3.07
N LEU A 45 3.90 6.02 2.31
CA LEU A 45 3.00 4.86 2.26
C LEU A 45 3.04 4.09 3.58
N VAL A 46 4.24 3.81 4.10
CA VAL A 46 4.42 3.09 5.36
C VAL A 46 3.81 3.87 6.53
N LEU A 47 4.06 5.18 6.58
CA LEU A 47 3.51 6.05 7.61
C LEU A 47 1.98 6.09 7.56
N ALA A 48 1.40 6.31 6.38
CA ALA A 48 -0.06 6.37 6.23
C ALA A 48 -0.74 5.02 6.51
N TYR A 49 -0.09 3.91 6.14
CA TYR A 49 -0.58 2.57 6.48
C TYR A 49 -0.61 2.39 8.01
N ASN A 50 0.50 2.67 8.69
CA ASN A 50 0.59 2.51 10.14
C ASN A 50 -0.42 3.39 10.91
N GLU A 51 -0.68 4.59 10.40
CA GLU A 51 -1.68 5.51 10.98
C GLU A 51 -3.11 4.97 10.82
N GLN A 52 -3.44 4.38 9.67
CA GLN A 52 -4.83 4.00 9.33
C GLN A 52 -5.16 2.54 9.61
N ALA A 53 -4.17 1.67 9.72
CA ALA A 53 -4.34 0.21 9.83
C ALA A 53 -5.25 -0.17 10.99
N TYR A 54 -5.00 0.37 12.19
CA TYR A 54 -5.81 0.03 13.37
C TYR A 54 -7.29 0.36 13.17
N SER A 55 -7.61 1.61 12.85
CA SER A 55 -9.01 2.06 12.75
C SER A 55 -9.77 1.36 11.61
N THR A 56 -9.08 1.04 10.52
CA THR A 56 -9.67 0.39 9.34
C THR A 56 -9.90 -1.10 9.62
N MET A 57 -8.92 -1.78 10.22
CA MET A 57 -9.02 -3.18 10.65
C MET A 57 -10.10 -3.35 11.71
N GLU A 58 -10.12 -2.48 12.72
CA GLU A 58 -11.12 -2.51 13.78
C GLU A 58 -12.52 -2.43 13.19
N ARG A 59 -12.79 -1.44 12.34
CA ARG A 59 -14.10 -1.23 11.71
C ARG A 59 -14.53 -2.41 10.84
N ALA A 60 -13.59 -3.00 10.11
CA ALA A 60 -13.85 -4.12 9.21
C ALA A 60 -14.18 -5.41 9.98
N ILE A 61 -13.60 -5.62 11.15
CA ILE A 61 -13.94 -6.76 12.01
C ILE A 61 -15.21 -6.44 12.81
N PHE A 62 -15.23 -5.29 13.49
CA PHE A 62 -16.26 -4.83 14.41
C PHE A 62 -16.74 -3.41 14.08
N PRO A 63 -18.05 -3.14 13.91
CA PRO A 63 -19.17 -4.06 13.98
C PRO A 63 -19.52 -4.68 12.62
N SER A 64 -18.64 -4.60 11.59
CA SER A 64 -19.06 -4.93 10.22
C SER A 64 -19.43 -6.39 10.02
N PHE A 65 -18.72 -7.35 10.63
CA PHE A 65 -19.08 -8.76 10.58
C PHE A 65 -19.34 -9.34 11.96
N PHE A 66 -18.49 -9.02 12.93
CA PHE A 66 -18.66 -9.43 14.31
C PHE A 66 -19.34 -8.31 15.10
N HIS A 67 -20.52 -8.59 15.67
CA HIS A 67 -21.28 -7.63 16.43
C HIS A 67 -21.05 -7.78 17.94
N GLY A 68 -20.96 -6.69 18.70
CA GLY A 68 -20.64 -6.77 20.14
C GLY A 68 -21.61 -7.64 20.97
N LYS A 69 -22.90 -7.66 20.61
CA LYS A 69 -23.92 -8.54 21.21
C LYS A 69 -24.55 -9.42 20.12
N CYS A 70 -25.05 -10.59 20.51
CA CYS A 70 -25.90 -11.46 19.68
C CYS A 70 -27.32 -10.88 19.47
N GLN A 71 -27.41 -9.59 19.18
CA GLN A 71 -28.67 -8.87 19.00
C GLN A 71 -28.78 -8.43 17.55
N ASP A 72 -29.97 -8.59 16.98
CA ASP A 72 -30.28 -8.02 15.67
C ASP A 72 -30.03 -6.50 15.70
N PRO A 73 -29.25 -5.95 14.75
CA PRO A 73 -28.85 -4.55 14.77
C PRO A 73 -30.03 -3.58 14.52
N VAL A 74 -31.14 -4.06 13.97
CA VAL A 74 -32.36 -3.29 13.69
C VAL A 74 -33.33 -3.36 14.86
N THR A 75 -33.56 -4.56 15.41
CA THR A 75 -34.60 -4.78 16.43
C THR A 75 -34.08 -4.77 17.86
N GLY A 76 -32.76 -4.98 18.06
CA GLY A 76 -32.15 -5.14 19.38
C GLY A 76 -32.51 -6.44 20.10
N ALA A 77 -33.32 -7.31 19.49
CA ALA A 77 -33.74 -8.59 20.05
C ALA A 77 -32.73 -9.69 19.72
N ASN A 78 -32.65 -10.70 20.58
CA ASN A 78 -31.87 -11.92 20.29
C ASN A 78 -32.68 -12.78 19.30
N PRO A 79 -32.18 -13.04 18.09
CA PRO A 79 -32.90 -13.88 17.15
C PRO A 79 -32.94 -15.34 17.66
N PRO A 80 -33.95 -16.13 17.25
CA PRO A 80 -34.05 -17.53 17.63
C PRO A 80 -32.75 -18.30 17.30
N GLY A 81 -32.27 -19.11 18.25
CA GLY A 81 -31.06 -19.92 18.08
C GLY A 81 -29.77 -19.27 18.55
N CYS A 82 -29.70 -17.97 18.84
CA CYS A 82 -28.55 -17.42 19.56
C CYS A 82 -28.57 -17.87 21.04
N PRO A 83 -27.41 -18.15 21.68
CA PRO A 83 -26.06 -17.78 21.30
C PRO A 83 -25.27 -18.84 20.48
N ASN A 84 -25.94 -19.77 19.78
CA ASN A 84 -25.25 -20.69 18.86
C ASN A 84 -24.48 -19.88 17.80
N PRO A 85 -23.20 -20.18 17.51
CA PRO A 85 -22.43 -19.48 16.48
C PRO A 85 -23.10 -19.45 15.10
N ASP A 86 -23.93 -20.45 14.76
CA ASP A 86 -24.65 -20.48 13.48
C ASP A 86 -25.95 -19.65 13.47
N CYS A 87 -26.17 -18.77 14.46
CA CYS A 87 -27.34 -17.90 14.46
C CYS A 87 -27.23 -16.79 13.38
N PRO A 88 -28.36 -16.19 12.94
CA PRO A 88 -28.35 -15.23 11.82
C PRO A 88 -27.47 -13.99 12.03
N VAL A 89 -27.15 -13.67 13.29
CA VAL A 89 -26.29 -12.55 13.68
C VAL A 89 -24.99 -13.10 14.24
N VAL A 90 -23.87 -12.77 13.61
CA VAL A 90 -22.56 -13.23 14.06
C VAL A 90 -22.09 -12.38 15.24
N CYS A 91 -22.06 -13.00 16.42
CA CYS A 91 -21.60 -12.34 17.64
C CYS A 91 -20.07 -12.21 17.66
N GLY A 92 -19.55 -11.15 18.26
CA GLY A 92 -18.12 -10.91 18.51
C GLY A 92 -17.62 -11.55 19.79
N THR A 93 -18.27 -12.62 20.25
CA THR A 93 -17.79 -13.42 21.38
C THR A 93 -16.56 -14.23 20.96
N PRO A 94 -15.64 -14.53 21.89
CA PRO A 94 -14.45 -15.34 21.59
C PRO A 94 -14.75 -16.64 20.85
N GLY A 95 -15.76 -17.40 21.31
CA GLY A 95 -16.14 -18.67 20.69
C GLY A 95 -16.63 -18.51 19.24
N SER A 96 -17.41 -17.46 18.95
CA SER A 96 -17.88 -17.17 17.60
C SER A 96 -16.74 -16.74 16.67
N MET A 97 -15.79 -15.94 17.17
CA MET A 97 -14.60 -15.57 16.41
C MET A 97 -13.71 -16.77 16.06
N VAL A 98 -13.59 -17.74 16.97
CA VAL A 98 -12.88 -19.00 16.72
C VAL A 98 -13.62 -19.86 15.70
N HIS A 99 -14.94 -19.96 15.80
CA HIS A 99 -15.78 -20.69 14.84
C HIS A 99 -15.66 -20.11 13.43
N PHE A 100 -15.79 -18.79 13.29
CA PHE A 100 -15.68 -18.06 12.03
C PHE A 100 -14.25 -17.62 11.71
N TYR A 101 -13.22 -18.30 12.24
CA TYR A 101 -11.84 -17.89 12.03
C TYR A 101 -11.43 -17.76 10.55
N PRO A 102 -11.81 -18.67 9.63
CA PRO A 102 -11.50 -18.49 8.21
C PRO A 102 -12.05 -17.17 7.65
N ARG A 103 -13.24 -16.75 8.09
CA ARG A 103 -13.86 -15.49 7.69
C ARG A 103 -13.18 -14.29 8.34
N LEU A 104 -12.82 -14.38 9.62
CA LEU A 104 -12.05 -13.36 10.34
C LEU A 104 -10.70 -13.10 9.66
N ARG A 105 -9.97 -14.16 9.31
CA ARG A 105 -8.72 -14.10 8.55
C ARG A 105 -8.91 -13.43 7.20
N TYR A 106 -9.96 -13.83 6.46
CA TYR A 106 -10.28 -13.23 5.16
C TYR A 106 -10.56 -11.73 5.27
N ILE A 107 -11.32 -11.31 6.28
CA ILE A 107 -11.59 -9.89 6.55
C ILE A 107 -10.26 -9.16 6.80
N ALA A 108 -9.42 -9.68 7.69
CA ALA A 108 -8.15 -9.03 8.01
C ALA A 108 -7.24 -8.88 6.79
N TYR A 109 -7.08 -9.96 6.02
CA TYR A 109 -6.33 -9.95 4.77
C TYR A 109 -6.86 -8.90 3.79
N ASN A 110 -8.17 -8.96 3.49
CA ASN A 110 -8.77 -8.12 2.49
C ASN A 110 -8.73 -6.64 2.89
N THR A 111 -8.88 -6.35 4.20
CA THR A 111 -8.74 -5.01 4.74
C THR A 111 -7.32 -4.47 4.59
N THR A 112 -6.29 -5.27 4.90
CA THR A 112 -4.89 -4.88 4.68
C THR A 112 -4.61 -4.59 3.21
N TRP A 113 -5.05 -5.48 2.31
CA TRP A 113 -4.94 -5.30 0.87
C TRP A 113 -5.61 -4.00 0.41
N HIS A 114 -6.89 -3.80 0.73
CA HIS A 114 -7.65 -2.63 0.31
C HIS A 114 -7.06 -1.34 0.85
N LEU A 115 -6.59 -1.32 2.10
CA LEU A 115 -5.93 -0.14 2.65
C LEU A 115 -4.67 0.21 1.85
N LEU A 116 -3.79 -0.75 1.57
CA LEU A 116 -2.61 -0.51 0.74
C LEU A 116 -3.00 0.03 -0.63
N HIS A 117 -3.95 -0.62 -1.30
CA HIS A 117 -4.46 -0.22 -2.61
C HIS A 117 -5.00 1.21 -2.62
N ASP A 118 -5.80 1.58 -1.62
CA ASP A 118 -6.43 2.90 -1.56
C ASP A 118 -5.41 4.00 -1.28
N LEU A 119 -4.38 3.71 -0.47
CA LEU A 119 -3.26 4.62 -0.23
C LEU A 119 -2.43 4.85 -1.49
N VAL A 120 -2.23 3.84 -2.33
CA VAL A 120 -1.45 3.97 -3.58
C VAL A 120 -2.30 4.29 -4.81
N ARG A 121 -3.62 4.48 -4.64
CA ARG A 121 -4.51 4.82 -5.75
C ARG A 121 -4.13 6.17 -6.36
N SER A 122 -4.08 6.24 -7.70
CA SER A 122 -3.83 7.49 -8.42
C SER A 122 -4.71 8.63 -7.91
N GLY A 123 -4.09 9.75 -7.55
CA GLY A 123 -4.76 10.93 -7.01
C GLY A 123 -4.92 10.94 -5.49
N SER A 124 -4.57 9.86 -4.78
CA SER A 124 -4.47 9.91 -3.32
C SER A 124 -3.33 10.86 -2.88
N PRO A 125 -3.43 11.47 -1.69
CA PRO A 125 -2.34 12.30 -1.16
C PRO A 125 -1.02 11.55 -1.06
N VAL A 126 -1.06 10.28 -0.63
CA VAL A 126 0.12 9.41 -0.49
C VAL A 126 0.75 9.10 -1.83
N PHE A 127 -0.05 8.75 -2.85
CA PHE A 127 0.44 8.52 -4.20
C PHE A 127 1.17 9.76 -4.75
N ASN A 128 0.58 10.94 -4.58
CA ASN A 128 1.18 12.20 -5.06
C ASN A 128 2.52 12.51 -4.35
N GLN A 129 2.63 12.19 -3.05
CA GLN A 129 3.89 12.35 -2.31
C GLN A 129 4.96 11.37 -2.80
N VAL A 130 4.62 10.10 -3.00
CA VAL A 130 5.54 9.10 -3.56
C VAL A 130 5.99 9.51 -4.95
N GLN A 131 5.07 9.94 -5.81
CA GLN A 131 5.39 10.46 -7.15
C GLN A 131 6.40 11.60 -7.07
N THR A 132 6.15 12.59 -6.21
CA THR A 132 7.04 13.74 -6.01
C THR A 132 8.44 13.30 -5.55
N ASN A 133 8.51 12.36 -4.61
CA ASN A 133 9.78 11.82 -4.10
C ASN A 133 10.58 11.12 -5.21
N VAL A 134 9.92 10.30 -6.02
CA VAL A 134 10.55 9.60 -7.16
C VAL A 134 11.06 10.60 -8.20
N GLU A 135 10.26 11.61 -8.55
CA GLU A 135 10.66 12.66 -9.49
C GLU A 135 11.86 13.48 -8.99
N ALA A 136 11.91 13.78 -7.69
CA ALA A 136 13.04 14.46 -7.07
C ALA A 136 14.32 13.62 -7.17
N LEU A 137 14.25 12.32 -6.89
CA LEU A 137 15.39 11.41 -7.01
C LEU A 137 15.90 11.30 -8.45
N ARG A 138 14.99 11.17 -9.43
CA ARG A 138 15.35 11.14 -10.86
C ARG A 138 16.05 12.43 -11.30
N SER A 139 15.52 13.57 -10.86
CA SER A 139 16.07 14.89 -11.19
C SER A 139 17.47 15.08 -10.60
N ASN A 140 17.70 14.60 -9.38
CA ASN A 140 18.99 14.69 -8.70
C ASN A 140 20.04 13.77 -9.33
N ALA A 141 19.67 12.54 -9.71
CA ALA A 141 20.56 11.61 -10.41
C ALA A 141 21.09 12.24 -11.72
N ARG A 142 20.19 12.85 -12.50
CA ARG A 142 20.56 13.53 -13.75
C ARG A 142 21.49 14.73 -13.54
N ARG A 143 21.28 15.53 -12.49
CA ARG A 143 22.20 16.64 -12.18
C ARG A 143 23.60 16.14 -11.85
N ARG A 144 23.71 15.02 -11.12
CA ARG A 144 25.01 14.41 -10.80
C ARG A 144 25.73 13.94 -12.06
N GLU A 145 25.04 13.26 -12.96
CA GLU A 145 25.61 12.84 -14.26
C GLU A 145 26.10 14.03 -15.10
N LEU A 146 25.33 15.12 -15.18
CA LEU A 146 25.77 16.33 -15.88
C LEU A 146 26.97 17.00 -15.19
N SER A 147 27.06 16.93 -13.86
CA SER A 147 28.17 17.52 -13.11
C SER A 147 29.46 16.71 -13.24
N SER A 148 29.37 15.39 -13.48
CA SER A 148 30.51 14.49 -13.66
C SER A 148 31.07 14.46 -15.10
N LEU A 149 30.48 15.19 -16.03
CA LEU A 149 31.03 15.31 -17.39
C LEU A 149 32.41 16.02 -17.39
N PRO A 150 33.40 15.54 -18.16
CA PRO A 150 34.72 16.14 -18.23
C PRO A 150 34.67 17.63 -18.57
N PHE A 151 35.59 18.41 -17.99
CA PHE A 151 35.66 19.88 -18.17
C PHE A 151 35.67 20.31 -19.65
N ALA A 152 36.30 19.54 -20.54
CA ALA A 152 36.31 19.80 -21.99
C ALA A 152 34.90 19.86 -22.61
N TYR A 153 33.95 19.07 -22.11
CA TYR A 153 32.55 19.12 -22.56
C TYR A 153 31.75 20.26 -21.93
N LYS A 154 32.11 20.71 -20.72
CA LYS A 154 31.55 21.92 -20.12
C LYS A 154 32.01 23.16 -20.88
N VAL A 155 33.28 23.24 -21.24
CA VAL A 155 33.89 24.39 -21.92
C VAL A 155 33.42 24.56 -23.36
N LYS A 156 33.16 23.48 -24.11
CA LYS A 156 32.61 23.59 -25.48
C LYS A 156 31.24 24.29 -25.54
N ARG A 157 30.51 24.36 -24.41
CA ARG A 157 29.24 25.06 -24.27
C ARG A 157 29.39 26.54 -23.91
N TYR A 158 30.55 26.95 -23.38
CA TYR A 158 30.84 28.33 -22.98
C TYR A 158 31.78 29.06 -23.96
N LEU A 159 32.58 28.35 -24.76
CA LEU A 159 33.57 28.96 -25.67
C LEU A 159 33.13 29.04 -27.15
N PHE A 160 31.97 28.48 -27.53
CA PHE A 160 31.37 28.70 -28.86
C PHE A 160 29.92 29.21 -28.72
N PRO A 161 29.71 30.50 -28.43
CA PRO A 161 28.41 31.15 -28.56
C PRO A 161 28.27 31.71 -29.98
N GLU A 162 28.22 30.87 -31.01
CA GLU A 162 27.91 31.37 -32.36
C GLU A 162 26.39 31.54 -32.53
N HIS A 163 26.00 32.81 -32.51
CA HIS A 163 24.76 33.39 -33.04
C HIS A 163 23.43 32.84 -32.51
N SER A 164 22.95 33.39 -31.39
CA SER A 164 21.51 33.48 -31.11
C SER A 164 21.19 34.63 -30.15
N SER A 165 21.49 35.87 -30.57
CA SER A 165 20.80 37.07 -30.10
C SER A 165 19.51 37.25 -30.89
N LEU A 166 18.55 36.34 -30.72
CA LEU A 166 17.19 36.49 -31.21
C LEU A 166 16.28 36.00 -30.08
N GLY A 167 15.37 36.87 -29.64
CA GLY A 167 14.41 36.57 -28.59
C GLY A 167 13.77 35.20 -28.83
N LEU A 168 13.89 34.30 -27.85
CA LEU A 168 13.28 32.98 -27.90
C LEU A 168 11.77 33.16 -28.19
N PRO A 169 11.26 32.64 -29.32
CA PRO A 169 9.82 32.64 -29.56
C PRO A 169 9.13 31.80 -28.48
N ASN A 170 7.90 32.17 -28.14
CA ASN A 170 7.02 31.44 -27.20
C ASN A 170 6.95 29.92 -27.46
N SER A 171 7.30 29.46 -28.68
CA SER A 171 7.35 28.04 -29.06
C SER A 171 8.38 27.22 -28.26
N SER A 172 9.50 27.81 -27.83
CA SER A 172 10.55 27.06 -27.10
C SER A 172 10.13 26.77 -25.66
N ARG A 173 9.40 27.70 -25.02
CA ARG A 173 8.76 27.46 -23.71
C ARG A 173 7.69 26.39 -23.81
N ALA A 174 6.88 26.41 -24.87
CA ALA A 174 5.86 25.38 -25.10
C ALA A 174 6.46 23.98 -25.30
N LEU A 175 7.60 23.86 -26.01
CA LEU A 175 8.29 22.58 -26.19
C LEU A 175 8.91 22.04 -24.90
N VAL A 176 9.48 22.92 -24.07
CA VAL A 176 9.99 22.53 -22.75
C VAL A 176 8.84 22.12 -21.82
N ALA A 177 7.75 22.90 -21.78
CA ALA A 177 6.56 22.57 -20.99
C ALA A 177 5.96 21.21 -21.41
N ARG A 178 5.80 20.97 -22.72
CA ARG A 178 5.30 19.69 -23.26
C ARG A 178 6.24 18.52 -22.96
N SER A 179 7.54 18.77 -22.88
CA SER A 179 8.54 17.75 -22.54
C SER A 179 8.58 17.45 -21.04
N VAL A 180 8.21 18.41 -20.18
CA VAL A 180 8.03 18.20 -18.73
C VAL A 180 6.74 17.42 -18.50
N GLU A 181 5.62 17.87 -19.08
CA GLU A 181 4.31 17.20 -18.96
C GLU A 181 4.34 15.73 -19.39
N LYS A 182 5.02 15.41 -20.50
CA LYS A 182 5.20 14.01 -20.94
C LYS A 182 5.99 13.15 -19.94
N ARG A 183 6.93 13.75 -19.19
CA ARG A 183 7.72 13.00 -18.19
C ARG A 183 6.93 12.76 -16.92
N ASP A 184 6.18 13.75 -16.47
CA ASP A 184 5.33 13.65 -15.28
C ASP A 184 4.28 12.56 -15.50
N ASN A 185 3.69 12.53 -16.71
CA ASN A 185 2.77 11.46 -17.11
C ASN A 185 3.46 10.09 -17.13
N TYR A 186 4.69 9.97 -17.64
CA TYR A 186 5.40 8.69 -17.65
C TYR A 186 5.67 8.13 -16.24
N VAL A 187 6.09 8.99 -15.29
CA VAL A 187 6.30 8.55 -13.89
C VAL A 187 4.98 8.09 -13.29
N LYS A 188 3.94 8.92 -13.43
CA LYS A 188 2.60 8.61 -12.92
C LYS A 188 2.08 7.29 -13.49
N ASP A 189 2.10 7.12 -14.81
CA ASP A 189 1.60 5.92 -15.49
C ASP A 189 2.37 4.67 -15.06
N SER A 190 3.70 4.79 -14.89
CA SER A 190 4.54 3.69 -14.42
C SER A 190 4.22 3.32 -12.97
N LEU A 191 4.04 4.30 -12.09
CA LEU A 191 3.66 4.06 -10.69
C LEU A 191 2.27 3.43 -10.59
N VAL A 192 1.30 3.90 -11.37
CA VAL A 192 -0.05 3.30 -11.42
C VAL A 192 0.04 1.83 -11.82
N ARG A 193 0.83 1.49 -12.84
CA ARG A 193 1.02 0.11 -13.26
C ARG A 193 1.67 -0.74 -12.17
N ILE A 194 2.76 -0.27 -11.55
CA ILE A 194 3.46 -1.01 -10.49
C ILE A 194 2.53 -1.24 -9.29
N PHE A 195 1.77 -0.21 -8.89
CA PHE A 195 0.87 -0.33 -7.74
C PHE A 195 -0.35 -1.23 -8.00
N GLN A 196 -0.73 -1.49 -9.26
CA GLN A 196 -1.76 -2.49 -9.57
C GLN A 196 -1.35 -3.90 -9.14
N ASP A 197 -0.05 -4.19 -9.10
CA ASP A 197 0.48 -5.51 -8.73
C ASP A 197 0.54 -5.75 -7.22
N THR A 198 0.21 -4.73 -6.41
CA THR A 198 0.26 -4.79 -4.93
C THR A 198 -0.52 -6.00 -4.38
N ARG A 199 -1.62 -6.43 -5.02
CA ARG A 199 -2.41 -7.60 -4.58
C ARG A 199 -1.64 -8.87 -4.80
N SER A 200 -1.16 -9.04 -6.03
CA SER A 200 -0.41 -10.21 -6.46
C SER A 200 0.85 -10.40 -5.60
N ILE A 201 1.54 -9.30 -5.29
CA ILE A 201 2.69 -9.28 -4.38
C ILE A 201 2.30 -9.78 -2.98
N LEU A 202 1.22 -9.24 -2.41
CA LEU A 202 0.76 -9.64 -1.07
C LEU A 202 0.27 -11.10 -1.03
N GLU A 203 -0.47 -11.56 -2.04
CA GLU A 203 -0.91 -12.96 -2.20
C GLU A 203 0.29 -13.91 -2.27
N LYS A 204 1.32 -13.53 -3.05
CA LYS A 204 2.57 -14.28 -3.14
C LYS A 204 3.31 -14.36 -1.80
N ILE A 205 3.38 -13.26 -1.05
CA ILE A 205 4.01 -13.23 0.29
C ILE A 205 3.22 -14.09 1.28
N CYS A 206 1.89 -14.05 1.22
CA CYS A 206 1.03 -14.82 2.10
C CYS A 206 0.88 -16.30 1.69
N GLY A 207 1.38 -16.70 0.52
CA GLY A 207 1.46 -18.08 0.07
C GLY A 207 0.22 -18.62 -0.64
N GLY A 208 -0.66 -17.76 -1.16
CA GLY A 208 -1.77 -18.19 -2.02
C GLY A 208 -2.85 -17.12 -2.21
N ASP A 209 -4.05 -17.54 -2.64
CA ASP A 209 -5.11 -16.61 -3.03
C ASP A 209 -5.91 -16.06 -1.84
N GLY A 210 -6.19 -14.76 -1.88
CA GLY A 210 -7.00 -14.10 -0.87
C GLY A 210 -8.50 -14.29 -1.05
N THR A 211 -8.98 -15.43 -1.55
CA THR A 211 -10.40 -15.63 -1.93
C THR A 211 -11.32 -15.99 -0.77
N GLY A 212 -10.76 -16.44 0.35
CA GLY A 212 -11.52 -16.81 1.55
C GLY A 212 -12.19 -18.18 1.51
N ASN A 213 -12.09 -18.91 0.38
CA ASN A 213 -12.74 -20.21 0.20
C ASN A 213 -11.90 -21.39 0.74
N THR A 214 -10.60 -21.21 0.94
CA THR A 214 -9.71 -22.23 1.53
C THR A 214 -8.69 -21.61 2.48
N ASN A 215 -7.88 -22.42 3.15
CA ASN A 215 -6.68 -22.01 3.89
C ASN A 215 -5.56 -21.47 2.97
N SER A 216 -5.93 -20.80 1.87
CA SER A 216 -5.07 -20.33 0.78
C SER A 216 -4.15 -19.16 1.16
N LEU A 217 -4.01 -18.80 2.44
CA LEU A 217 -2.98 -17.86 2.90
C LEU A 217 -2.19 -18.48 4.08
N PRO A 218 -1.44 -19.57 3.85
CA PRO A 218 -0.79 -20.33 4.91
C PRO A 218 0.17 -19.47 5.76
N TYR A 219 0.86 -18.51 5.14
CA TYR A 219 1.84 -17.65 5.83
C TYR A 219 1.22 -16.42 6.50
N CYS A 220 -0.06 -16.14 6.25
CA CYS A 220 -0.82 -15.04 6.86
C CYS A 220 -2.05 -15.55 7.62
N SER A 221 -2.01 -16.80 8.11
CA SER A 221 -3.12 -17.40 8.82
C SER A 221 -3.02 -17.24 10.34
N TRP A 222 -1.87 -17.55 10.94
CA TRP A 222 -1.65 -17.57 12.41
C TRP A 222 -2.76 -18.26 13.21
N GLU A 223 -3.50 -19.19 12.59
CA GLU A 223 -4.79 -19.66 13.07
C GLU A 223 -4.77 -20.21 14.48
N GLN A 224 -3.83 -21.12 14.77
CA GLN A 224 -3.75 -21.74 16.08
C GLN A 224 -3.46 -20.73 17.18
N ALA A 225 -2.39 -19.93 17.02
CA ALA A 225 -2.01 -18.91 17.99
C ALA A 225 -3.11 -17.86 18.18
N MET A 226 -3.79 -17.46 17.10
CA MET A 226 -4.88 -16.50 17.18
C MET A 226 -6.11 -17.06 17.86
N LYS A 227 -6.50 -18.32 17.59
CA LYS A 227 -7.61 -18.97 18.27
C LYS A 227 -7.34 -19.10 19.77
N GLU A 228 -6.14 -19.54 20.15
CA GLU A 228 -5.71 -19.61 21.55
C GLU A 228 -5.76 -18.25 22.24
N TYR A 229 -5.25 -17.19 21.58
CA TYR A 229 -5.32 -15.83 22.09
C TYR A 229 -6.75 -15.29 22.21
N ILE A 230 -7.61 -15.53 21.22
CA ILE A 230 -9.01 -15.10 21.26
C ILE A 230 -9.72 -15.73 22.47
N LEU A 231 -9.44 -17.00 22.78
CA LEU A 231 -10.04 -17.71 23.91
C LEU A 231 -9.55 -17.22 25.28
N THR A 232 -8.54 -16.34 25.36
CA THR A 232 -8.15 -15.73 26.65
C THR A 232 -9.06 -14.58 27.07
N PHE A 233 -9.91 -14.07 26.18
CA PHE A 233 -10.87 -13.03 26.51
C PHE A 233 -12.11 -13.62 27.21
N PRO A 234 -12.68 -12.91 28.20
CA PRO A 234 -13.89 -13.33 28.90
C PRO A 234 -15.15 -13.24 28.02
#